data_AF-A0A8H7WU64-F1
#
_entry.id   AF-A0A8H7WU64-F1
#
_cell.length_a   1.000
_cell.length_b   1.000
_cell.length_c   1.000
_cell.angle_alpha   90.00
_cell.angle_beta   90.00
_cell.angle_gamma   90.00
#
_symmetry.space_group_name_H-M   'P 1'
#
loop_
_entity.id
_entity.type
_entity.pdbx_description
1 polymer ?
#
loop_
_entity_poly.entity_id
_entity_poly.type
_entity_poly.pdbx_seq_one_letter_code
_entity_poly.pdbx_strand_id
1 'polypeptide(L)'
;MKKKPWFDEDLTLDGVKRIFVEVLNETKIAASALPQDIRGERRGEGSGGVGGVKIEFAIISVPDFFNGTLCRLVLEAAGEVGIGSLERTVARTVAVGVGVGDSGSGSDSNSGVGVAGGYGKIGGGRVSGMQRITAGKAEPTSKARNLLSLPHAGAIKRAEKILVIEQGLFHAGLRTYEVFDGNLRSKSPSNPRGHSKPKGEQGEVDESGIFQQRYLPLDPYASQNIDNKLFERVVQHDGFLREVVGRTGERERGVLRDEVVRGRLLIRGGGGLEREVAFMGRGGGGGGGVKGDEKVGEGEGEGEGKEEDGEDVDKHHEEWPLSLDGVSAVLKWEDVQAVEDEYVRKLAEAVHMFLVTLRRMRTSNDLTHHPETIHIVAIQTDHTDGHLLIRAVRQALGPDVKIVGGTLGSVTLAAEGAAKLALMRLRSWEEVFREERMREFLWSMKTEMKDGKEEL
;
A
#
# COMPACT_ATOMS: atom_id res chain seq x y z
N MET A 1 -27.78 4.41 -27.46
CA MET A 1 -26.78 4.11 -26.43
C MET A 1 -27.17 2.82 -25.75
N LYS A 2 -26.51 1.70 -26.06
CA LYS A 2 -26.75 0.41 -25.41
C LYS A 2 -25.93 0.37 -24.11
N LYS A 3 -26.56 -0.10 -23.04
CA LYS A 3 -26.01 -0.13 -21.67
C LYS A 3 -24.73 -0.98 -21.61
N LYS A 4 -23.80 -0.60 -20.74
CA LYS A 4 -22.56 -1.34 -20.48
C LYS A 4 -22.92 -2.55 -19.59
N PRO A 5 -22.60 -3.80 -19.98
CA PRO A 5 -23.09 -5.02 -19.31
C PRO A 5 -22.53 -5.29 -17.90
N TRP A 6 -21.58 -4.48 -17.44
CA TRP A 6 -20.95 -4.62 -16.11
C TRP A 6 -21.64 -3.76 -15.04
N PHE A 7 -22.54 -2.86 -15.46
CA PHE A 7 -23.38 -2.01 -14.60
C PHE A 7 -24.87 -2.18 -14.97
N ASP A 8 -25.26 -3.36 -15.46
CA ASP A 8 -26.61 -3.59 -16.00
C ASP A 8 -27.68 -3.89 -14.95
N GLU A 9 -27.32 -3.90 -13.67
CA GLU A 9 -28.24 -3.68 -12.56
C GLU A 9 -27.89 -2.34 -11.91
N ASP A 10 -28.90 -1.51 -11.62
CA ASP A 10 -28.74 -0.30 -10.82
C ASP A 10 -28.17 -0.72 -9.46
N LEU A 11 -26.84 -0.69 -9.32
CA LEU A 11 -26.16 -1.10 -8.11
C LEU A 11 -26.56 -0.11 -7.00
N THR A 12 -27.60 -0.48 -6.26
CA THR A 12 -28.12 0.34 -5.17
C THR A 12 -27.11 0.37 -4.03
N LEU A 13 -27.19 1.40 -3.18
CA LEU A 13 -26.35 1.46 -1.98
C LEU A 13 -26.52 0.21 -1.10
N ASP A 14 -27.74 -0.36 -1.06
CA ASP A 14 -28.02 -1.62 -0.36
C ASP A 14 -27.33 -2.82 -1.02
N GLY A 15 -27.29 -2.85 -2.36
CA GLY A 15 -26.53 -3.85 -3.12
C GLY A 15 -25.04 -3.78 -2.81
N VAL A 16 -24.46 -2.57 -2.83
CA VAL A 16 -23.05 -2.34 -2.45
C VAL A 16 -22.77 -2.79 -1.01
N LYS A 17 -23.65 -2.42 -0.07
CA LYS A 17 -23.51 -2.82 1.34
C LYS A 17 -23.57 -4.33 1.51
N ARG A 18 -24.49 -5.02 0.81
CA ARG A 18 -24.60 -6.48 0.83
C ARG A 18 -23.30 -7.15 0.38
N ILE A 19 -22.67 -6.65 -0.67
CA ILE A 19 -21.35 -7.13 -1.14
C ILE A 19 -20.31 -6.95 -0.04
N PHE A 20 -20.28 -5.81 0.66
CA PHE A 20 -19.35 -5.62 1.79
C PHE A 20 -19.62 -6.58 2.95
N VAL A 21 -20.89 -6.83 3.30
CA VAL A 21 -21.27 -7.80 4.35
C VAL A 21 -20.79 -9.21 3.97
N GLU A 22 -21.00 -9.61 2.72
CA GLU A 22 -20.57 -10.92 2.20
C GLU A 22 -19.06 -11.08 2.31
N VAL A 23 -18.28 -10.15 1.76
CA VAL A 23 -16.80 -10.18 1.79
C VAL A 23 -16.26 -10.20 3.23
N LEU A 24 -16.83 -9.40 4.13
CA LEU A 24 -16.40 -9.36 5.53
C LEU A 24 -16.76 -10.66 6.28
N ASN A 25 -17.92 -11.24 5.99
CA ASN A 25 -18.34 -12.50 6.59
C ASN A 25 -17.48 -13.67 6.09
N GLU A 26 -17.18 -13.73 4.80
CA GLU A 26 -16.25 -14.70 4.22
C GLU A 26 -14.87 -14.60 4.87
N THR A 27 -14.35 -13.38 5.03
CA THR A 27 -13.06 -13.13 5.70
C THR A 27 -13.08 -13.66 7.14
N LYS A 28 -14.17 -13.43 7.88
CA LYS A 28 -14.35 -13.88 9.27
C LYS A 28 -14.41 -15.41 9.36
N ILE A 29 -15.12 -16.06 8.44
CA ILE A 29 -15.21 -17.52 8.34
C ILE A 29 -13.84 -18.11 8.01
N ALA A 30 -13.14 -17.56 7.02
CA ALA A 30 -11.81 -18.00 6.63
C ALA A 30 -10.80 -17.88 7.78
N ALA A 31 -10.81 -16.78 8.52
CA ALA A 31 -9.96 -16.60 9.70
C ALA A 31 -10.27 -17.64 10.81
N SER A 32 -11.54 -17.94 11.01
CA SER A 32 -11.98 -18.95 11.98
C SER A 32 -11.59 -20.37 11.58
N ALA A 33 -11.29 -20.62 10.30
CA ALA A 33 -10.83 -21.91 9.81
C ALA A 33 -9.30 -22.09 9.89
N LEU A 34 -8.54 -21.02 10.19
CA LEU A 34 -7.08 -21.11 10.29
C LEU A 34 -6.65 -21.91 11.54
N PRO A 35 -5.73 -22.89 11.40
CA PRO A 35 -5.15 -23.60 12.54
C PRO A 35 -4.36 -22.64 13.45
N GLN A 36 -4.47 -22.76 14.78
CA GLN A 36 -3.70 -21.94 15.72
C GLN A 36 -2.22 -22.35 15.88
N ASP A 37 -1.81 -23.45 15.27
CA ASP A 37 -0.48 -24.05 15.46
C ASP A 37 0.65 -23.35 14.69
N ILE A 38 0.67 -22.01 14.66
CA ILE A 38 1.83 -21.26 14.16
C ILE A 38 2.90 -21.10 15.26
N ARG A 39 2.56 -21.34 16.53
CA ARG A 39 3.57 -21.47 17.59
C ARG A 39 3.97 -22.93 17.73
N GLY A 40 4.99 -23.31 16.98
CA GLY A 40 5.69 -24.58 17.15
C GLY A 40 5.98 -24.88 18.63
N GLU A 41 5.86 -26.16 18.95
CA GLU A 41 6.41 -26.82 20.13
C GLU A 41 5.77 -26.51 21.49
N ARG A 42 4.54 -27.00 21.71
CA ARG A 42 4.26 -27.72 22.96
C ARG A 42 3.48 -29.00 22.67
N ARG A 43 4.22 -30.08 22.46
CA ARG A 43 3.72 -31.46 22.59
C ARG A 43 3.15 -31.64 24.01
N GLY A 44 1.85 -31.53 24.14
CA GLY A 44 1.10 -31.87 25.34
C GLY A 44 -0.26 -32.38 24.91
N GLU A 45 -0.38 -33.70 24.77
CA GLU A 45 -1.61 -34.39 24.43
C GLU A 45 -2.72 -34.02 25.41
N GLY A 46 -3.74 -33.34 24.88
CA GLY A 46 -4.87 -32.87 25.65
C GLY A 46 -5.90 -32.26 24.71
N SER A 47 -6.70 -33.13 24.08
CA SER A 47 -7.79 -32.76 23.17
C SER A 47 -8.70 -31.71 23.81
N GLY A 48 -8.86 -30.56 23.16
CA GLY A 48 -9.68 -29.49 23.72
C GLY A 48 -9.88 -28.29 22.81
N GLY A 49 -10.25 -28.52 21.55
CA GLY A 49 -10.76 -27.50 20.64
C GLY A 49 -9.67 -26.71 19.91
N VAL A 50 -9.54 -26.94 18.60
CA VAL A 50 -8.85 -26.03 17.68
C VAL A 50 -9.72 -24.77 17.60
N GLY A 51 -9.52 -23.82 18.51
CA GLY A 51 -10.26 -22.56 18.50
C GLY A 51 -9.76 -21.70 17.35
N GLY A 52 -10.55 -21.50 16.29
CA GLY A 52 -10.18 -20.62 15.18
C GLY A 52 -9.80 -19.20 15.59
N VAL A 53 -9.18 -18.43 14.67
CA VAL A 53 -8.92 -17.00 14.90
C VAL A 53 -10.25 -16.25 14.92
N LYS A 54 -10.62 -15.71 16.08
CA LYS A 54 -11.83 -14.88 16.24
C LYS A 54 -11.49 -13.41 15.96
N ILE A 55 -12.09 -12.84 14.93
CA ILE A 55 -11.98 -11.40 14.62
C ILE A 55 -13.13 -10.66 15.31
N GLU A 56 -12.81 -9.89 16.35
CA GLU A 56 -13.77 -9.03 17.06
C GLU A 56 -13.62 -7.55 16.72
N PHE A 57 -12.43 -7.14 16.28
CA PHE A 57 -12.11 -5.76 15.93
C PHE A 57 -11.21 -5.71 14.70
N ALA A 58 -11.45 -4.74 13.81
CA ALA A 58 -10.60 -4.49 12.64
C ALA A 58 -10.46 -2.99 12.35
N ILE A 59 -9.28 -2.60 11.88
CA ILE A 59 -9.11 -1.34 11.15
C ILE A 59 -9.35 -1.62 9.68
N ILE A 60 -10.33 -0.93 9.11
CA ILE A 60 -10.75 -1.12 7.73
C ILE A 60 -10.07 -0.06 6.87
N SER A 61 -9.17 -0.51 5.99
CA SER A 61 -8.55 0.34 4.98
C SER A 61 -9.32 0.31 3.66
N VAL A 62 -9.67 1.46 3.10
CA VAL A 62 -10.42 1.59 1.83
C VAL A 62 -9.67 2.45 0.82
N PRO A 63 -9.90 2.30 -0.50
CA PRO A 63 -9.24 3.13 -1.51
C PRO A 63 -9.44 4.63 -1.27
N ASP A 64 -8.42 5.43 -1.60
CA ASP A 64 -8.42 6.88 -1.35
C ASP A 64 -9.55 7.65 -2.05
N PHE A 65 -10.08 7.10 -3.16
CA PHE A 65 -11.19 7.69 -3.90
C PHE A 65 -12.58 7.36 -3.33
N PHE A 66 -12.68 6.53 -2.28
CA PHE A 66 -13.95 6.26 -1.62
C PHE A 66 -14.48 7.54 -0.96
N ASN A 67 -15.70 7.92 -1.31
CA ASN A 67 -16.38 9.03 -0.66
C ASN A 67 -16.91 8.63 0.72
N GLY A 68 -17.37 9.61 1.50
CA GLY A 68 -17.88 9.39 2.86
C GLY A 68 -19.05 8.40 2.95
N THR A 69 -19.88 8.30 1.90
CA THR A 69 -20.99 7.35 1.84
C THR A 69 -20.46 5.92 1.76
N LEU A 70 -19.56 5.63 0.82
CA LEU A 70 -18.96 4.30 0.68
C LEU A 70 -18.19 3.90 1.94
N CYS A 71 -17.41 4.82 2.53
CA CYS A 71 -16.73 4.58 3.80
C CYS A 71 -17.71 4.18 4.91
N ARG A 72 -18.86 4.85 5.02
CA ARG A 72 -19.88 4.53 6.02
C ARG A 72 -20.51 3.16 5.76
N LEU A 73 -20.85 2.83 4.52
CA LEU A 73 -21.44 1.54 4.18
C LEU A 73 -20.53 0.37 4.58
N VAL A 74 -19.21 0.50 4.39
CA VAL A 74 -18.25 -0.54 4.83
C VAL A 74 -18.24 -0.69 6.35
N LEU A 75 -18.29 0.42 7.10
CA LEU A 75 -18.34 0.38 8.58
C LEU A 75 -19.65 -0.22 9.10
N GLU A 76 -20.78 0.12 8.48
CA GLU A 76 -22.07 -0.49 8.80
C GLU A 76 -22.06 -2.00 8.51
N ALA A 77 -21.53 -2.40 7.36
CA ALA A 77 -21.37 -3.81 7.00
C ALA A 77 -20.51 -4.57 8.02
N ALA A 78 -19.43 -3.96 8.50
CA ALA A 78 -18.59 -4.53 9.56
C ALA A 78 -19.37 -4.72 10.86
N GLY A 79 -20.19 -3.74 11.26
CA GLY A 79 -21.08 -3.86 12.41
C GLY A 79 -22.09 -5.02 12.27
N GLU A 80 -22.66 -5.20 11.08
CA GLU A 80 -23.62 -6.28 10.80
C GLU A 80 -23.02 -7.67 10.91
N VAL A 81 -21.75 -7.86 10.53
CA VAL A 81 -21.04 -9.13 10.73
C VAL A 81 -20.43 -9.28 12.12
N GLY A 82 -20.68 -8.33 13.03
CA GLY A 82 -20.17 -8.34 14.41
C GLY A 82 -18.67 -8.08 14.52
N ILE A 83 -18.10 -7.27 13.61
CA ILE A 83 -16.72 -6.79 13.68
C ILE A 83 -16.75 -5.33 14.14
N GLY A 84 -16.21 -5.06 15.33
CA GLY A 84 -15.96 -3.70 15.81
C GLY A 84 -14.93 -2.99 14.94
N SER A 85 -15.04 -1.68 14.79
CA SER A 85 -14.07 -0.88 14.01
C SER A 85 -13.97 0.54 14.55
N LEU A 86 -13.07 1.34 13.96
CA LEU A 86 -13.01 2.78 14.23
C LEU A 86 -14.25 3.49 13.66
N GLU A 87 -14.58 4.68 14.17
CA GLU A 87 -15.64 5.53 13.62
C GLU A 87 -15.40 5.96 12.16
N ARG A 88 -14.17 5.79 11.66
CA ARG A 88 -13.74 6.16 10.32
C ARG A 88 -12.86 5.08 9.73
N THR A 89 -13.00 4.87 8.43
CA THR A 89 -12.06 4.06 7.65
C THR A 89 -10.71 4.75 7.54
N VAL A 90 -9.67 3.97 7.25
CA VAL A 90 -8.32 4.47 6.96
C VAL A 90 -8.13 4.45 5.44
N ALA A 91 -7.54 5.49 4.87
CA ALA A 91 -7.18 5.45 3.45
C ALA A 91 -6.11 4.37 3.21
N ARG A 92 -6.27 3.59 2.16
CA ARG A 92 -5.41 2.43 1.88
C ARG A 92 -3.95 2.83 1.72
N THR A 93 -3.66 3.93 1.03
CA THR A 93 -2.31 4.48 0.91
C THR A 93 -1.70 4.89 2.27
N VAL A 94 -2.54 5.30 3.24
CA VAL A 94 -2.09 5.61 4.61
C VAL A 94 -1.68 4.32 5.32
N ALA A 95 -2.49 3.27 5.19
CA ALA A 95 -2.16 1.97 5.77
C ALA A 95 -0.83 1.45 5.20
N VAL A 96 -0.61 1.52 3.87
CA VAL A 96 0.69 1.19 3.27
C VAL A 96 1.83 1.99 3.87
N GLY A 97 1.66 3.31 4.01
CA GLY A 97 2.66 4.17 4.64
C GLY A 97 3.04 3.71 6.06
N VAL A 98 2.06 3.25 6.85
CA VAL A 98 2.30 2.66 8.17
C VAL A 98 3.04 1.32 8.09
N GLY A 99 2.66 0.47 7.13
CA GLY A 99 3.32 -0.82 6.89
C GLY A 99 4.82 -0.65 6.65
N VAL A 100 5.18 0.32 5.81
CA VAL A 100 6.55 0.59 5.35
C VAL A 100 7.40 1.40 6.34
N GLY A 101 6.81 2.32 7.10
CA GLY A 101 7.56 3.20 8.02
C GLY A 101 8.27 2.47 9.16
N ASP A 102 7.85 1.24 9.48
CA ASP A 102 8.32 0.47 10.63
C ASP A 102 9.47 -0.51 10.27
N SER A 103 9.49 -1.00 9.03
CA SER A 103 10.50 -1.96 8.53
C SER A 103 11.89 -1.35 8.33
N GLY A 104 12.05 -0.03 8.48
CA GLY A 104 13.35 0.66 8.44
C GLY A 104 14.12 0.65 9.77
N SER A 105 13.49 0.26 10.89
CA SER A 105 14.10 0.29 12.22
C SER A 105 14.83 -1.02 12.59
N GLY A 106 15.77 -1.45 11.73
CA GLY A 106 16.88 -2.33 12.13
C GLY A 106 16.52 -3.58 12.93
N SER A 107 15.61 -4.43 12.44
CA SER A 107 15.60 -5.83 12.86
C SER A 107 16.75 -6.57 12.17
N ASP A 108 17.98 -6.27 12.60
CA ASP A 108 19.00 -7.30 12.66
C ASP A 108 18.49 -8.30 13.70
N SER A 109 17.72 -9.29 13.24
CA SER A 109 17.18 -10.36 14.06
C SER A 109 18.30 -11.33 14.42
N ASN A 110 19.26 -10.87 15.24
CA ASN A 110 20.11 -11.74 16.05
C ASN A 110 20.74 -11.00 17.24
N SER A 111 19.91 -10.38 18.09
CA SER A 111 20.33 -10.14 19.47
C SER A 111 19.15 -10.38 20.42
N GLY A 112 19.13 -11.57 21.03
CA GLY A 112 18.48 -11.72 22.32
C GLY A 112 19.20 -10.83 23.33
N VAL A 113 18.42 -10.22 24.24
CA VAL A 113 18.73 -9.60 25.55
C VAL A 113 17.65 -8.53 25.73
N GLY A 114 16.74 -8.65 26.70
CA GLY A 114 17.03 -8.61 28.13
C GLY A 114 16.48 -7.30 28.66
N VAL A 115 15.34 -7.37 29.35
CA VAL A 115 14.64 -6.21 29.91
C VAL A 115 15.47 -5.62 31.06
N ALA A 116 15.88 -4.36 30.94
CA ALA A 116 16.34 -3.56 32.07
C ALA A 116 15.83 -2.12 31.93
N GLY A 117 14.95 -1.74 32.87
CA GLY A 117 14.38 -0.41 32.97
C GLY A 117 15.36 0.58 33.61
N GLY A 118 15.25 1.85 33.22
CA GLY A 118 16.00 2.95 33.83
C GLY A 118 15.37 4.29 33.50
N TYR A 119 14.67 4.88 34.47
CA TYR A 119 14.19 6.26 34.44
C TYR A 119 15.34 7.24 34.65
N GLY A 120 15.45 8.27 33.82
CA GLY A 120 16.48 9.32 33.92
C GLY A 120 15.93 10.72 33.67
N LYS A 121 16.14 11.60 34.66
CA LYS A 121 15.73 13.01 34.82
C LYS A 121 16.19 13.96 33.69
N ILE A 122 15.34 14.93 33.35
CA ILE A 122 15.62 16.06 32.46
C ILE A 122 16.26 17.22 33.25
N GLY A 123 17.39 17.73 32.77
CA GLY A 123 18.02 18.99 33.20
C GLY A 123 18.17 19.94 32.01
N GLY A 124 17.79 21.20 32.18
CA GLY A 124 17.72 22.22 31.13
C GLY A 124 19.05 22.92 30.83
N GLY A 125 19.10 23.56 29.66
CA GLY A 125 20.18 24.46 29.27
C GLY A 125 19.90 25.16 27.93
N ARG A 126 19.66 26.48 27.99
CA ARG A 126 19.65 27.41 26.85
C ARG A 126 21.09 27.69 26.42
N VAL A 127 21.41 27.71 25.12
CA VAL A 127 22.37 28.68 24.54
C VAL A 127 22.07 28.97 23.06
N SER A 128 22.12 30.28 22.76
CA SER A 128 22.01 31.01 21.50
C SER A 128 23.26 30.87 20.61
N GLY A 129 23.11 30.93 19.29
CA GLY A 129 24.26 31.00 18.38
C GLY A 129 23.88 31.11 16.90
N MET A 130 23.61 32.33 16.46
CA MET A 130 23.43 32.69 15.05
C MET A 130 24.81 32.78 14.37
N GLN A 131 25.02 32.03 13.28
CA GLN A 131 26.12 32.31 12.35
C GLN A 131 25.64 32.24 10.89
N ARG A 132 26.01 33.29 10.17
CA ARG A 132 25.68 33.61 8.79
C ARG A 132 26.88 33.18 7.95
N ILE A 133 26.70 32.28 6.98
CA ILE A 133 27.71 32.03 5.94
C ILE A 133 27.05 32.07 4.55
N THR A 134 27.77 32.75 3.68
CA THR A 134 27.49 33.26 2.35
C THR A 134 27.35 32.20 1.25
N ALA A 135 26.73 32.63 0.15
CA ALA A 135 26.50 31.90 -1.09
C ALA A 135 27.79 31.44 -1.81
N GLY A 136 27.71 30.27 -2.45
CA GLY A 136 28.69 29.85 -3.45
C GLY A 136 28.56 28.40 -3.89
N LYS A 137 27.96 28.21 -5.08
CA LYS A 137 27.98 27.02 -5.98
C LYS A 137 27.04 25.84 -5.66
N ALA A 138 26.33 25.42 -6.71
CA ALA A 138 25.49 24.24 -6.76
C ALA A 138 26.36 23.00 -6.99
N GLU A 139 26.21 21.98 -6.14
CA GLU A 139 26.82 20.67 -6.29
C GLU A 139 25.78 19.59 -6.62
N PRO A 140 26.19 18.48 -7.28
CA PRO A 140 25.31 17.44 -7.78
C PRO A 140 24.83 16.50 -6.66
N THR A 141 23.57 16.08 -6.74
CA THR A 141 22.94 15.11 -5.84
C THR A 141 23.45 13.68 -6.09
N SER A 142 24.66 13.35 -5.61
CA SER A 142 25.09 11.97 -5.32
C SER A 142 26.50 11.94 -4.75
N LYS A 143 26.62 12.16 -3.43
CA LYS A 143 27.65 11.58 -2.53
C LYS A 143 27.49 12.15 -1.12
N ALA A 144 26.78 11.42 -0.27
CA ALA A 144 26.87 11.60 1.18
C ALA A 144 27.21 10.23 1.80
N ARG A 145 28.51 9.97 1.91
CA ARG A 145 29.06 8.89 2.74
C ARG A 145 29.53 9.49 4.06
N ASN A 146 28.97 8.99 5.16
CA ASN A 146 29.46 9.01 6.55
C ASN A 146 29.93 10.35 7.15
N LEU A 147 29.00 10.99 7.87
CA LEU A 147 29.32 11.76 9.08
C LEU A 147 28.46 11.23 10.24
N LEU A 148 28.91 10.12 10.82
CA LEU A 148 28.48 9.65 12.13
C LEU A 148 29.73 9.35 12.97
N SER A 149 30.10 10.29 13.82
CA SER A 149 30.74 10.00 15.12
C SER A 149 30.83 11.27 15.97
N LEU A 150 29.70 11.66 16.56
CA LEU A 150 29.71 12.30 17.88
C LEU A 150 28.57 11.68 18.69
N PRO A 151 28.86 11.03 19.82
CA PRO A 151 27.82 10.52 20.70
C PRO A 151 27.36 11.66 21.62
N HIS A 152 26.05 11.72 21.91
CA HIS A 152 25.38 12.60 22.89
C HIS A 152 25.04 14.05 22.48
N ALA A 153 23.98 14.20 21.69
CA ALA A 153 22.89 15.20 21.87
C ALA A 153 21.88 15.02 20.72
N GLY A 154 20.58 14.91 21.05
CA GLY A 154 19.49 14.55 20.13
C GLY A 154 19.58 15.07 18.70
N ALA A 155 20.13 14.25 17.80
CA ALA A 155 20.04 14.46 16.37
C ALA A 155 18.56 14.29 16.00
N ILE A 156 17.88 15.41 15.75
CA ILE A 156 16.53 15.41 15.17
C ILE A 156 16.64 14.58 13.89
N LYS A 157 16.08 13.36 13.90
CA LYS A 157 16.11 12.53 12.69
C LYS A 157 15.37 13.30 11.61
N ARG A 158 16.04 13.49 10.48
CA ARG A 158 15.44 14.15 9.32
C ARG A 158 14.18 13.37 8.93
N ALA A 159 13.08 14.09 8.70
CA ALA A 159 11.83 13.46 8.30
C ALA A 159 12.04 12.62 7.03
N GLU A 160 11.65 11.35 7.09
CA GLU A 160 11.65 10.50 5.91
C GLU A 160 10.42 10.84 5.06
N LYS A 161 10.61 10.84 3.75
CA LYS A 161 9.57 11.17 2.78
C LYS A 161 9.24 9.92 2.00
N ILE A 162 8.00 9.47 2.10
CA ILE A 162 7.50 8.26 1.48
C ILE A 162 6.57 8.66 0.34
N LEU A 163 6.79 8.13 -0.85
CA LEU A 163 5.82 8.17 -1.95
C LEU A 163 5.11 6.82 -2.00
N VAL A 164 3.80 6.80 -1.84
CA VAL A 164 2.98 5.61 -2.04
C VAL A 164 2.36 5.68 -3.44
N ILE A 165 2.55 4.61 -4.21
CA ILE A 165 1.92 4.38 -5.50
C ILE A 165 0.92 3.25 -5.30
N GLU A 166 -0.36 3.51 -5.54
CA GLU A 166 -1.39 2.48 -5.60
C GLU A 166 -1.78 2.27 -7.06
N GLN A 167 -1.79 1.02 -7.53
CA GLN A 167 -2.34 0.65 -8.82
C GLN A 167 -3.21 -0.58 -8.66
N GLY A 168 -4.44 -0.52 -9.14
CA GLY A 168 -5.21 -1.71 -9.41
C GLY A 168 -5.79 -1.76 -10.81
N LEU A 169 -6.72 -2.68 -11.02
CA LEU A 169 -7.28 -2.93 -12.35
C LEU A 169 -7.92 -1.69 -12.97
N PHE A 170 -8.67 -0.92 -12.18
CA PHE A 170 -9.47 0.22 -12.65
C PHE A 170 -9.08 1.57 -12.06
N HIS A 171 -8.09 1.61 -11.18
CA HIS A 171 -7.65 2.83 -10.51
C HIS A 171 -6.13 2.87 -10.40
N ALA A 172 -5.59 4.07 -10.30
CA ALA A 172 -4.23 4.27 -9.84
C ALA A 172 -4.12 5.63 -9.14
N GLY A 173 -3.12 5.80 -8.28
CA GLY A 173 -2.90 7.06 -7.60
C GLY A 173 -1.56 7.17 -6.90
N LEU A 174 -1.20 8.41 -6.59
CA LEU A 174 0.02 8.75 -5.86
C LEU A 174 -0.32 9.50 -4.57
N ARG A 175 0.42 9.23 -3.50
CA ARG A 175 0.34 10.00 -2.27
C ARG A 175 1.69 10.13 -1.59
N THR A 176 2.03 11.32 -1.09
CA THR A 176 3.26 11.53 -0.32
C THR A 176 3.00 11.66 1.16
N TYR A 177 3.90 11.10 1.97
CA TYR A 177 3.93 11.21 3.42
C TYR A 177 5.27 11.74 3.92
N GLU A 178 5.24 12.40 5.07
CA GLU A 178 6.43 12.73 5.85
C GLU A 178 6.34 12.01 7.19
N VAL A 179 7.34 11.19 7.51
CA VAL A 179 7.41 10.43 8.76
C VAL A 179 8.45 11.07 9.66
N PHE A 180 8.07 11.34 10.92
CA PHE A 180 8.95 11.89 11.94
C PHE A 180 9.04 10.88 13.09
N ASP A 181 10.25 10.43 13.44
CA ASP A 181 10.55 9.60 14.62
C ASP A 181 9.44 8.62 15.03
N GLY A 182 9.11 7.66 14.15
CA GLY A 182 8.17 6.56 14.42
C GLY A 182 6.69 6.95 14.50
N ASN A 183 6.35 8.23 14.31
CA ASN A 183 4.98 8.70 14.22
C ASN A 183 4.70 9.24 12.82
N LEU A 184 3.79 8.57 12.11
CA LEU A 184 3.13 9.11 10.92
C LEU A 184 2.24 10.27 11.33
N ARG A 185 2.84 11.46 11.47
CA ARG A 185 2.06 12.69 11.52
C ARG A 185 1.64 13.04 10.10
N SER A 186 0.36 12.81 9.78
CA SER A 186 -0.32 13.79 8.95
C SER A 186 -0.17 15.10 9.73
N LYS A 187 0.60 16.05 9.20
CA LYS A 187 0.70 17.35 9.84
C LYS A 187 -0.75 17.89 9.87
N SER A 188 -1.34 17.90 11.05
CA SER A 188 -2.48 18.75 11.36
C SER A 188 -1.87 20.11 11.69
N PRO A 189 -2.37 21.22 11.12
CA PRO A 189 -1.72 22.51 11.24
C PRO A 189 -1.57 22.85 12.72
N SER A 190 -0.32 22.88 13.18
CA SER A 190 0.02 23.44 14.48
C SER A 190 -0.39 24.90 14.44
N ASN A 191 -1.50 25.18 15.10
CA ASN A 191 -2.05 26.51 15.30
C ASN A 191 -0.89 27.42 15.77
N PRO A 192 -0.49 28.46 15.01
CA PRO A 192 0.55 29.37 15.45
C PRO A 192 0.01 30.15 16.65
N ARG A 193 0.29 29.65 17.85
CA ARG A 193 0.09 30.40 19.08
C ARG A 193 1.01 31.60 19.05
N GLY A 194 0.41 32.78 18.87
CA GLY A 194 1.04 34.05 19.18
C GLY A 194 1.07 35.00 18.00
N HIS A 195 -0.03 35.71 17.78
CA HIS A 195 -0.07 37.16 18.02
C HIS A 195 -1.51 37.65 17.86
N SER A 196 -1.99 38.33 18.90
CA SER A 196 -3.23 39.10 18.93
C SER A 196 -3.37 39.97 17.68
N LYS A 197 -4.48 39.83 16.95
CA LYS A 197 -4.93 40.83 15.99
C LYS A 197 -6.40 41.22 16.22
N PRO A 198 -6.75 42.47 15.86
CA PRO A 198 -7.88 43.22 16.41
C PRO A 198 -9.21 42.76 15.81
N LYS A 199 -10.28 43.04 16.56
CA LYS A 199 -11.67 42.90 16.10
C LYS A 199 -11.92 43.81 14.91
N GLY A 200 -12.36 43.23 13.81
CA GLY A 200 -13.07 43.94 12.75
C GLY A 200 -12.41 43.81 11.40
N GLU A 201 -12.66 42.69 10.72
CA GLU A 201 -13.03 42.63 9.30
C GLU A 201 -13.32 41.17 8.94
N GLN A 202 -14.43 40.96 8.25
CA GLN A 202 -14.80 39.68 7.65
C GLN A 202 -13.79 39.39 6.53
N GLY A 203 -12.69 38.73 6.86
CA GLY A 203 -11.65 38.29 5.94
C GLY A 203 -11.76 36.81 5.65
N GLU A 204 -11.58 36.49 4.37
CA GLU A 204 -11.52 35.18 3.73
C GLU A 204 -11.04 34.03 4.62
N VAL A 205 -11.68 32.87 4.42
CA VAL A 205 -11.26 31.57 4.93
C VAL A 205 -9.78 31.37 4.58
N ASP A 206 -8.92 31.42 5.60
CA ASP A 206 -7.51 31.07 5.49
C ASP A 206 -7.39 29.57 5.11
N GLU A 207 -7.42 29.28 3.81
CA GLU A 207 -7.15 27.97 3.21
C GLU A 207 -5.66 27.54 3.34
N SER A 208 -4.85 28.34 4.03
CA SER A 208 -3.39 28.22 4.06
C SER A 208 -2.84 27.09 4.96
N GLY A 209 -3.70 26.38 5.69
CA GLY A 209 -3.32 25.18 6.48
C GLY A 209 -3.61 23.83 5.81
N ILE A 210 -4.23 23.82 4.62
CA ILE A 210 -5.00 22.68 4.07
C ILE A 210 -4.16 21.71 3.20
N PHE A 211 -2.86 21.97 3.00
CA PHE A 211 -2.12 21.35 1.88
C PHE A 211 -1.32 20.07 2.15
N GLN A 212 -1.55 19.34 3.24
CA GLN A 212 -0.53 18.40 3.74
C GLN A 212 -0.58 16.94 3.29
N GLN A 213 -1.60 16.44 2.59
CA GLN A 213 -1.57 15.09 2.02
C GLN A 213 -2.42 14.97 0.75
N ARG A 214 -1.88 15.38 -0.40
CA ARG A 214 -2.58 15.31 -1.69
C ARG A 214 -2.46 13.91 -2.28
N TYR A 215 -3.60 13.22 -2.40
CA TYR A 215 -3.77 12.10 -3.29
C TYR A 215 -3.92 12.66 -4.71
N LEU A 216 -3.11 12.18 -5.66
CA LEU A 216 -3.28 12.48 -7.07
C LEU A 216 -3.87 11.24 -7.74
N PRO A 217 -5.14 11.26 -8.19
CA PRO A 217 -5.68 10.20 -9.01
C PRO A 217 -4.92 10.13 -10.34
N LEU A 218 -4.54 8.92 -10.71
CA LEU A 218 -3.78 8.58 -11.91
C LEU A 218 -4.54 7.52 -12.71
N ASP A 219 -5.87 7.59 -12.79
CA ASP A 219 -6.71 6.60 -13.47
C ASP A 219 -6.25 6.19 -14.89
N PRO A 220 -5.66 7.08 -15.73
CA PRO A 220 -5.07 6.66 -17.02
C PRO A 220 -3.96 5.60 -16.92
N TYR A 221 -3.42 5.37 -15.73
CA TYR A 221 -2.36 4.43 -15.41
C TYR A 221 -2.84 3.16 -14.68
N ALA A 222 -4.15 2.97 -14.54
CA ALA A 222 -4.73 1.69 -14.11
C ALA A 222 -4.32 0.54 -15.06
N SER A 223 -4.18 -0.67 -14.52
CA SER A 223 -3.69 -1.83 -15.29
C SER A 223 -4.51 -2.12 -16.54
N GLN A 224 -5.85 -1.99 -16.47
CA GLN A 224 -6.72 -2.23 -17.61
C GLN A 224 -6.39 -1.33 -18.81
N ASN A 225 -5.83 -0.13 -18.60
CA ASN A 225 -5.47 0.75 -19.71
C ASN A 225 -4.27 0.24 -20.50
N ILE A 226 -3.37 -0.54 -19.88
CA ILE A 226 -2.27 -1.21 -20.57
C ILE A 226 -2.85 -2.28 -21.48
N ASP A 227 -3.76 -3.10 -20.95
CA ASP A 227 -4.40 -4.19 -21.67
C ASP A 227 -5.28 -3.68 -22.83
N ASN A 228 -6.02 -2.59 -22.61
CA ASN A 228 -6.83 -1.96 -23.66
C ASN A 228 -5.95 -1.43 -24.81
N LYS A 229 -4.83 -0.79 -24.50
CA LYS A 229 -3.89 -0.29 -25.51
C LYS A 229 -3.23 -1.44 -26.27
N LEU A 230 -2.85 -2.51 -25.57
CA LEU A 230 -2.28 -3.70 -26.20
C LEU A 230 -3.30 -4.36 -27.13
N PHE A 231 -4.53 -4.55 -26.68
CA PHE A 231 -5.62 -5.04 -27.51
C PHE A 231 -5.82 -4.18 -28.76
N GLU A 232 -5.88 -2.85 -28.62
CA GLU A 232 -6.03 -1.94 -29.76
C GLU A 232 -4.85 -2.05 -30.74
N ARG A 233 -3.63 -2.18 -30.24
CA ARG A 233 -2.43 -2.34 -31.06
C ARG A 233 -2.43 -3.65 -31.83
N VAL A 234 -2.75 -4.76 -31.18
CA VAL A 234 -2.86 -6.09 -31.82
C VAL A 234 -3.90 -6.07 -32.94
N VAL A 235 -5.08 -5.50 -32.69
CA VAL A 235 -6.14 -5.36 -33.71
C VAL A 235 -5.73 -4.40 -34.84
N GLN A 236 -4.90 -3.40 -34.57
CA GLN A 236 -4.38 -2.50 -35.60
C GLN A 236 -3.30 -3.17 -36.47
N HIS A 237 -2.46 -4.03 -35.93
CA HIS A 237 -1.39 -4.67 -36.72
C HIS A 237 -1.89 -5.87 -37.53
N ASP A 238 -2.93 -6.56 -37.06
CA ASP A 238 -3.50 -7.70 -37.75
C ASP A 238 -4.77 -7.30 -38.52
N GLY A 239 -4.65 -7.24 -39.86
CA GLY A 239 -5.75 -6.87 -40.75
C GLY A 239 -6.95 -7.82 -40.66
N PHE A 240 -6.71 -9.10 -40.37
CA PHE A 240 -7.75 -10.10 -40.20
C PHE A 240 -8.48 -9.90 -38.87
N LEU A 241 -7.77 -9.71 -37.76
CA LEU A 241 -8.39 -9.36 -36.47
C LEU A 241 -9.20 -8.07 -36.57
N ARG A 242 -8.73 -7.08 -37.33
CA ARG A 242 -9.48 -5.85 -37.57
C ARG A 242 -10.82 -6.10 -38.26
N GLU A 243 -10.83 -6.97 -39.27
CA GLU A 243 -12.05 -7.36 -39.98
C GLU A 243 -12.99 -8.18 -39.09
N VAL A 244 -12.45 -9.11 -38.30
CA VAL A 244 -13.22 -9.92 -37.33
C VAL A 244 -13.84 -9.02 -36.27
N VAL A 245 -13.05 -8.20 -35.58
CA VAL A 245 -13.54 -7.26 -34.54
C VAL A 245 -14.53 -6.25 -35.11
N GLY A 246 -14.38 -5.85 -36.37
CA GLY A 246 -15.33 -4.97 -37.05
C GLY A 246 -16.68 -5.62 -37.36
N ARG A 247 -16.72 -6.97 -37.45
CA ARG A 247 -17.94 -7.74 -37.74
C ARG A 247 -18.58 -8.35 -36.50
N THR A 248 -17.79 -8.64 -35.46
CA THR A 248 -18.26 -9.31 -34.25
C THR A 248 -18.86 -8.33 -33.24
N GLY A 249 -19.61 -8.86 -32.28
CA GLY A 249 -20.20 -8.08 -31.21
C GLY A 249 -19.20 -7.77 -30.09
N GLU A 250 -19.67 -7.01 -29.09
CA GLU A 250 -18.89 -6.72 -27.87
C GLU A 250 -18.49 -7.99 -27.10
N ARG A 251 -19.22 -9.10 -27.28
CA ARG A 251 -18.92 -10.38 -26.62
C ARG A 251 -17.63 -10.98 -27.13
N GLU A 252 -17.49 -11.16 -28.45
CA GLU A 252 -16.28 -11.72 -29.06
C GLU A 252 -15.08 -10.79 -28.88
N ARG A 253 -15.32 -9.47 -28.90
CA ARG A 253 -14.32 -8.46 -28.56
C ARG A 253 -13.79 -8.63 -27.13
N GLY A 254 -14.67 -8.96 -26.19
CA GLY A 254 -14.32 -9.29 -24.81
C GLY A 254 -13.44 -10.54 -24.72
N VAL A 255 -13.79 -11.62 -25.43
CA VAL A 255 -13.00 -12.86 -25.47
C VAL A 255 -11.60 -12.59 -26.01
N LEU A 256 -11.47 -11.87 -27.13
CA LEU A 256 -10.17 -11.51 -27.69
C LEU A 256 -9.34 -10.66 -26.71
N ARG A 257 -9.98 -9.70 -26.02
CA ARG A 257 -9.30 -8.90 -25.01
C ARG A 257 -8.75 -9.76 -23.89
N ASP A 258 -9.55 -10.69 -23.37
CA ASP A 258 -9.15 -11.59 -22.29
C ASP A 258 -7.98 -12.50 -22.74
N GLU A 259 -7.98 -12.99 -23.98
CA GLU A 259 -6.85 -13.74 -24.55
C GLU A 259 -5.59 -12.88 -24.73
N VAL A 260 -5.72 -11.61 -25.13
CA VAL A 260 -4.57 -10.68 -25.21
C VAL A 260 -3.98 -10.41 -23.82
N VAL A 261 -4.82 -10.21 -22.79
CA VAL A 261 -4.37 -10.02 -21.40
C VAL A 261 -3.63 -11.27 -20.92
N ARG A 262 -4.20 -12.46 -21.16
CA ARG A 262 -3.54 -13.73 -20.81
C ARG A 262 -2.21 -13.89 -21.54
N GLY A 263 -2.20 -13.65 -22.85
CA GLY A 263 -1.00 -13.74 -23.69
C GLY A 263 0.11 -12.79 -23.23
N ARG A 264 -0.25 -11.55 -22.83
CA ARG A 264 0.70 -10.55 -22.30
C ARG A 264 1.48 -11.05 -21.08
N LEU A 265 0.84 -11.85 -20.23
CA LEU A 265 1.48 -12.40 -19.04
C LEU A 265 2.33 -13.62 -19.38
N LEU A 266 1.84 -14.49 -20.27
CA LEU A 266 2.52 -15.74 -20.61
C LEU A 266 3.71 -15.54 -21.56
N ILE A 267 3.68 -14.53 -22.42
CA ILE A 267 4.74 -14.25 -23.40
C ILE A 267 6.09 -13.92 -22.73
N ARG A 268 6.10 -13.54 -21.45
CA ARG A 268 7.30 -13.18 -20.68
C ARG A 268 8.12 -14.35 -20.16
N GLY A 269 7.72 -15.59 -20.44
CA GLY A 269 8.55 -16.81 -20.31
C GLY A 269 9.17 -17.13 -18.94
N GLY A 270 8.80 -16.42 -17.87
CA GLY A 270 9.22 -16.71 -16.50
C GLY A 270 8.18 -17.54 -15.77
N GLY A 271 8.55 -18.73 -15.28
CA GLY A 271 7.66 -19.61 -14.49
C GLY A 271 7.08 -18.99 -13.20
N GLY A 272 7.53 -17.78 -12.81
CA GLY A 272 6.87 -16.98 -11.78
C GLY A 272 5.46 -16.49 -12.19
N LEU A 273 5.24 -16.22 -13.48
CA LEU A 273 3.97 -15.72 -14.01
C LEU A 273 2.90 -16.79 -14.18
N GLU A 274 3.24 -18.07 -14.27
CA GLU A 274 2.23 -19.14 -14.25
C GLU A 274 1.45 -19.14 -12.92
N ARG A 275 2.13 -18.85 -11.81
CA ARG A 275 1.48 -18.66 -10.50
C ARG A 275 0.62 -17.41 -10.45
N GLU A 276 1.04 -16.34 -11.12
CA GLU A 276 0.26 -15.09 -11.25
C GLU A 276 -1.01 -15.29 -12.08
N VAL A 277 -0.91 -15.98 -13.22
CA VAL A 277 -2.05 -16.32 -14.08
C VAL A 277 -3.02 -17.25 -13.34
N ALA A 278 -2.51 -18.22 -12.56
CA ALA A 278 -3.33 -19.07 -11.71
C ALA A 278 -4.04 -18.28 -10.60
N PHE A 279 -3.35 -17.30 -9.99
CA PHE A 279 -3.94 -16.42 -8.97
C PHE A 279 -5.07 -15.53 -9.53
N MET A 280 -4.93 -15.07 -10.77
CA MET A 280 -5.98 -14.31 -11.46
C MET A 280 -7.14 -15.16 -11.98
N GLY A 281 -7.20 -16.46 -11.64
CA GLY A 281 -8.25 -17.40 -11.99
C GLY A 281 -9.64 -16.91 -11.60
N ARG A 282 -10.22 -16.05 -12.44
CA ARG A 282 -11.65 -15.73 -12.49
C ARG A 282 -12.39 -17.05 -12.50
N GLY A 283 -13.09 -17.34 -11.41
CA GLY A 283 -13.90 -18.53 -11.20
C GLY A 283 -15.07 -18.65 -12.18
N GLY A 284 -14.77 -18.94 -13.44
CA GLY A 284 -15.71 -19.36 -14.45
C GLY A 284 -15.62 -20.87 -14.64
N GLY A 285 -16.60 -21.58 -14.11
CA GLY A 285 -16.77 -23.04 -14.11
C GLY A 285 -16.07 -23.84 -15.21
N GLY A 286 -15.25 -24.80 -14.77
CA GLY A 286 -14.67 -25.83 -15.61
C GLY A 286 -13.93 -26.84 -14.76
N GLY A 287 -14.69 -27.73 -14.09
CA GLY A 287 -14.13 -28.87 -13.37
C GLY A 287 -13.37 -29.80 -14.32
N GLY A 288 -12.07 -29.54 -14.49
CA GLY A 288 -11.11 -30.41 -15.16
C GLY A 288 -9.98 -30.67 -14.19
N GLY A 289 -10.10 -31.74 -13.40
CA GLY A 289 -9.07 -32.14 -12.45
C GLY A 289 -7.76 -32.45 -13.16
N VAL A 290 -6.77 -31.58 -12.98
CA VAL A 290 -5.37 -31.88 -13.29
C VAL A 290 -4.89 -32.85 -12.21
N LYS A 291 -4.97 -34.16 -12.51
CA LYS A 291 -4.22 -35.19 -11.80
C LYS A 291 -2.76 -35.07 -12.23
N GLY A 292 -1.98 -34.30 -11.47
CA GLY A 292 -0.53 -34.34 -11.52
C GLY A 292 -0.01 -35.21 -10.39
N ASP A 293 0.22 -36.50 -10.66
CA ASP A 293 1.13 -37.32 -9.87
C ASP A 293 2.56 -36.87 -10.21
N GLU A 294 3.07 -35.87 -9.50
CA GLU A 294 4.49 -35.51 -9.56
C GLU A 294 5.13 -35.76 -8.20
N LYS A 295 6.02 -36.76 -8.18
CA LYS A 295 6.89 -37.09 -7.05
C LYS A 295 7.76 -35.86 -6.73
N VAL A 296 7.45 -35.20 -5.62
CA VAL A 296 8.34 -34.23 -4.99
C VAL A 296 9.51 -35.01 -4.41
N GLY A 297 10.68 -34.88 -5.05
CA GLY A 297 11.95 -35.33 -4.50
C GLY A 297 12.37 -34.38 -3.38
N GLU A 298 12.54 -34.93 -2.18
CA GLU A 298 13.15 -34.25 -1.03
C GLU A 298 14.63 -33.99 -1.34
N GLY A 299 14.95 -32.76 -1.76
CA GLY A 299 16.31 -32.26 -1.88
C GLY A 299 16.55 -31.22 -0.80
N GLU A 300 17.13 -31.64 0.32
CA GLU A 300 17.69 -30.75 1.33
C GLU A 300 18.92 -30.05 0.74
N GLY A 301 18.79 -28.76 0.47
CA GLY A 301 19.86 -27.91 -0.04
C GLY A 301 19.80 -26.55 0.65
N GLU A 302 20.39 -26.46 1.85
CA GLU A 302 20.71 -25.19 2.50
C GLU A 302 21.82 -24.50 1.69
N GLY A 303 21.41 -23.66 0.73
CA GLY A 303 22.30 -22.76 0.02
C GLY A 303 21.88 -21.33 0.29
N GLU A 304 22.64 -20.62 1.12
CA GLU A 304 22.61 -19.15 1.19
C GLU A 304 23.00 -18.59 -0.18
N GLY A 305 21.99 -18.37 -1.03
CA GLY A 305 22.14 -17.75 -2.32
C GLY A 305 22.50 -16.29 -2.16
N LYS A 306 23.76 -15.94 -2.42
CA LYS A 306 24.11 -14.61 -2.89
C LYS A 306 23.31 -14.37 -4.17
N GLU A 307 22.38 -13.43 -4.13
CA GLU A 307 21.79 -12.81 -5.32
C GLU A 307 22.94 -12.12 -6.07
N GLU A 308 23.65 -12.88 -6.90
CA GLU A 308 24.53 -12.30 -7.89
C GLU A 308 23.64 -11.54 -8.87
N ASP A 309 23.95 -10.25 -9.09
CA ASP A 309 23.43 -9.36 -10.12
C ASP A 309 23.74 -9.92 -11.53
N GLY A 310 23.32 -11.14 -11.82
CA GLY A 310 23.20 -11.62 -13.18
C GLY A 310 22.14 -10.76 -13.83
N GLU A 311 22.50 -10.05 -14.89
CA GLU A 311 21.53 -9.37 -15.76
C GLU A 311 20.46 -10.41 -16.10
N ASP A 312 19.29 -10.30 -15.48
CA ASP A 312 18.12 -11.12 -15.76
C ASP A 312 17.80 -10.91 -17.24
N VAL A 313 18.36 -11.75 -18.11
CA VAL A 313 18.07 -11.74 -19.53
C VAL A 313 16.60 -12.13 -19.62
N ASP A 314 15.73 -11.14 -19.86
CA ASP A 314 14.29 -11.32 -20.03
C ASP A 314 14.03 -12.44 -21.03
N LYS A 315 13.74 -13.64 -20.55
CA LYS A 315 13.42 -14.80 -21.39
C LYS A 315 11.97 -14.67 -21.81
N HIS A 316 11.73 -14.10 -22.98
CA HIS A 316 10.39 -13.96 -23.55
C HIS A 316 10.24 -14.83 -24.80
N HIS A 317 8.99 -15.13 -25.15
CA HIS A 317 8.63 -15.65 -26.47
C HIS A 317 8.45 -14.47 -27.42
N GLU A 318 9.02 -14.53 -28.62
CA GLU A 318 8.81 -13.48 -29.64
C GLU A 318 7.33 -13.37 -30.06
N GLU A 319 6.64 -14.50 -30.05
CA GLU A 319 5.28 -14.67 -30.52
C GLU A 319 4.50 -15.59 -29.57
N TRP A 320 3.26 -15.22 -29.25
CA TRP A 320 2.34 -16.00 -28.44
C TRP A 320 1.01 -16.24 -29.17
N PRO A 321 0.58 -17.50 -29.38
CA PRO A 321 -0.66 -17.78 -30.09
C PRO A 321 -1.89 -17.36 -29.26
N LEU A 322 -2.83 -16.65 -29.88
CA LEU A 322 -4.11 -16.28 -29.28
C LEU A 322 -5.14 -17.38 -29.60
N SER A 323 -5.73 -17.97 -28.56
CA SER A 323 -6.71 -19.05 -28.72
C SER A 323 -8.09 -18.48 -29.01
N LEU A 324 -8.42 -18.37 -30.30
CA LEU A 324 -9.71 -17.83 -30.76
C LEU A 324 -10.43 -18.91 -31.60
N ASP A 325 -11.75 -19.01 -31.47
CA ASP A 325 -12.55 -20.00 -32.18
C ASP A 325 -12.40 -19.87 -33.70
N GLY A 326 -11.56 -20.74 -34.29
CA GLY A 326 -11.30 -20.79 -35.74
C GLY A 326 -10.43 -19.66 -36.29
N VAL A 327 -9.80 -18.84 -35.43
CA VAL A 327 -8.93 -17.74 -35.85
C VAL A 327 -7.51 -17.96 -35.32
N SER A 328 -6.54 -18.03 -36.22
CA SER A 328 -5.12 -18.00 -35.85
C SER A 328 -4.65 -16.55 -35.81
N ALA A 329 -4.37 -16.06 -34.61
CA ALA A 329 -3.74 -14.76 -34.40
C ALA A 329 -2.59 -14.90 -33.41
N VAL A 330 -1.65 -13.96 -33.45
CA VAL A 330 -0.43 -14.00 -32.64
C VAL A 330 -0.24 -12.65 -31.96
N LEU A 331 0.04 -12.70 -30.66
CA LEU A 331 0.54 -11.57 -29.89
C LEU A 331 2.06 -11.52 -30.04
N LYS A 332 2.59 -10.41 -30.54
CA LYS A 332 4.03 -10.19 -30.68
C LYS A 332 4.62 -9.54 -29.44
N TRP A 333 5.81 -9.96 -29.04
CA TRP A 333 6.53 -9.33 -27.93
C TRP A 333 6.82 -7.85 -28.19
N GLU A 334 7.17 -7.50 -29.43
CA GLU A 334 7.39 -6.11 -29.85
C GLU A 334 6.19 -5.20 -29.52
N ASP A 335 4.96 -5.72 -29.66
CA ASP A 335 3.75 -4.95 -29.36
C ASP A 335 3.53 -4.79 -27.85
N VAL A 336 3.84 -5.83 -27.07
CA VAL A 336 3.81 -5.78 -25.60
C VAL A 336 4.84 -4.77 -25.11
N GLN A 337 6.09 -4.90 -25.54
CA GLN A 337 7.19 -4.03 -25.15
C GLN A 337 6.89 -2.57 -25.51
N ALA A 338 6.40 -2.30 -26.73
CA ALA A 338 6.06 -0.94 -27.15
C ALA A 338 5.00 -0.28 -26.26
N VAL A 339 3.94 -1.01 -25.89
CA VAL A 339 2.86 -0.50 -25.02
C VAL A 339 3.36 -0.28 -23.60
N GLU A 340 4.14 -1.22 -23.07
CA GLU A 340 4.69 -1.14 -21.72
C GLU A 340 5.75 -0.04 -21.59
N ASP A 341 6.62 0.14 -22.58
CA ASP A 341 7.62 1.21 -22.60
C ASP A 341 6.95 2.59 -22.68
N GLU A 342 5.88 2.72 -23.48
CA GLU A 342 5.08 3.94 -23.50
C GLU A 342 4.42 4.21 -22.14
N TYR A 343 3.88 3.17 -21.50
CA TYR A 343 3.29 3.26 -20.17
C TYR A 343 4.32 3.73 -19.14
N VAL A 344 5.48 3.06 -19.07
CA VAL A 344 6.58 3.36 -18.14
C VAL A 344 7.04 4.80 -18.31
N ARG A 345 7.27 5.24 -19.56
CA ARG A 345 7.69 6.61 -19.85
C ARG A 345 6.67 7.65 -19.37
N LYS A 346 5.38 7.46 -19.71
CA LYS A 346 4.32 8.40 -19.33
C LYS A 346 4.12 8.44 -17.81
N LEU A 347 4.17 7.29 -17.14
CA LEU A 347 4.05 7.23 -15.68
C LEU A 347 5.25 7.90 -15.00
N ALA A 348 6.47 7.66 -15.49
CA ALA A 348 7.68 8.31 -14.99
C ALA A 348 7.59 9.84 -15.10
N GLU A 349 7.12 10.36 -16.24
CA GLU A 349 6.85 11.79 -16.45
C GLU A 349 5.80 12.31 -15.46
N ALA A 350 4.71 11.58 -15.23
CA ALA A 350 3.66 11.97 -14.29
C ALA A 350 4.16 12.01 -12.83
N VAL A 351 4.92 11.00 -12.40
CA VAL A 351 5.54 10.96 -11.05
C VAL A 351 6.51 12.14 -10.89
N HIS A 352 7.38 12.37 -11.89
CA HIS A 352 8.32 13.48 -11.86
C HIS A 352 7.61 14.84 -11.75
N MET A 353 6.62 15.09 -12.61
CA MET A 353 5.86 16.34 -12.63
C MET A 353 5.06 16.56 -11.34
N PHE A 354 4.50 15.50 -10.76
CA PHE A 354 3.82 15.56 -9.47
C PHE A 354 4.77 16.01 -8.36
N LEU A 355 5.97 15.43 -8.29
CA LEU A 355 6.97 15.79 -7.27
C LEU A 355 7.55 17.20 -7.47
N VAL A 356 7.79 17.62 -8.71
CA VAL A 356 8.19 19.01 -9.02
C VAL A 356 7.10 19.98 -8.55
N THR A 357 5.84 19.65 -8.81
CA THR A 357 4.69 20.47 -8.40
C THR A 357 4.59 20.55 -6.88
N LEU A 358 4.74 19.42 -6.17
CA LEU A 358 4.75 19.40 -4.71
C LEU A 358 5.86 20.25 -4.12
N ARG A 359 7.06 20.20 -4.71
CA ARG A 359 8.19 21.03 -4.28
C ARG A 359 7.90 22.52 -4.49
N ARG A 360 7.47 22.91 -5.68
CA ARG A 360 7.11 24.31 -6.02
C ARG A 360 6.06 24.88 -5.08
N MET A 361 5.08 24.07 -4.68
CA MET A 361 4.06 24.48 -3.71
C MET A 361 4.63 24.72 -2.30
N ARG A 362 5.72 24.05 -1.91
CA ARG A 362 6.37 24.19 -0.59
C ARG A 362 7.39 25.32 -0.56
N THR A 363 8.11 25.51 -1.65
CA THR A 363 9.16 26.52 -1.77
C THR A 363 8.68 27.59 -2.75
N SER A 364 8.06 28.64 -2.22
CA SER A 364 7.41 29.72 -2.98
C SER A 364 8.29 30.42 -4.04
N ASN A 365 9.61 30.24 -3.98
CA ASN A 365 10.58 30.85 -4.90
C ASN A 365 11.38 29.84 -5.72
N ASP A 366 11.12 28.53 -5.61
CA ASP A 366 11.88 27.53 -6.35
C ASP A 366 11.29 27.34 -7.76
N LEU A 367 11.87 28.04 -8.74
CA LEU A 367 11.54 27.87 -10.15
C LEU A 367 12.24 26.65 -10.78
N THR A 368 13.03 25.89 -10.01
CA THR A 368 13.71 24.73 -10.56
C THR A 368 12.72 23.65 -10.98
N HIS A 369 13.20 22.78 -11.88
CA HIS A 369 12.52 21.56 -12.29
C HIS A 369 13.00 20.35 -11.48
N HIS A 370 13.58 20.59 -10.29
CA HIS A 370 14.01 19.49 -9.44
C HIS A 370 12.80 18.88 -8.72
N PRO A 371 12.62 17.55 -8.76
CA PRO A 371 11.55 16.91 -8.02
C PRO A 371 11.77 17.04 -6.50
N GLU A 372 10.68 16.89 -5.75
CA GLU A 372 10.74 16.70 -4.30
C GLU A 372 11.60 15.48 -3.96
N THR A 373 12.47 15.60 -2.96
CA THR A 373 13.29 14.46 -2.51
C THR A 373 12.41 13.39 -1.86
N ILE A 374 12.43 12.18 -2.41
CA ILE A 374 11.75 11.00 -1.86
C ILE A 374 12.82 10.01 -1.37
N HIS A 375 12.62 9.46 -0.18
CA HIS A 375 13.54 8.52 0.44
C HIS A 375 13.11 7.07 0.21
N ILE A 376 11.80 6.83 0.26
CA ILE A 376 11.20 5.50 0.10
C ILE A 376 10.01 5.62 -0.85
N VAL A 377 9.89 4.68 -1.78
CA VAL A 377 8.70 4.49 -2.60
C VAL A 377 8.04 3.19 -2.20
N ALA A 378 6.80 3.24 -1.75
CA ALA A 378 5.98 2.08 -1.48
C ALA A 378 5.05 1.83 -2.67
N ILE A 379 5.13 0.67 -3.30
CA ILE A 379 4.27 0.29 -4.42
C ILE A 379 3.30 -0.76 -3.92
N GLN A 380 2.02 -0.37 -3.82
CA GLN A 380 0.93 -1.30 -3.62
C GLN A 380 0.26 -1.57 -4.96
N THR A 381 0.30 -2.82 -5.40
CA THR A 381 -0.49 -3.26 -6.53
C THR A 381 -1.22 -4.55 -6.22
N ASP A 382 -2.46 -4.68 -6.69
CA ASP A 382 -3.22 -5.93 -6.69
C ASP A 382 -3.11 -6.66 -8.04
N HIS A 383 -2.21 -6.22 -8.91
CA HIS A 383 -2.03 -6.71 -10.28
C HIS A 383 -0.56 -7.09 -10.56
N THR A 384 -0.34 -7.70 -11.72
CA THR A 384 0.95 -8.21 -12.21
C THR A 384 1.88 -7.14 -12.80
N ASP A 385 1.53 -5.86 -12.66
CA ASP A 385 2.22 -4.74 -13.33
C ASP A 385 3.28 -4.06 -12.44
N GLY A 386 3.56 -4.62 -11.27
CA GLY A 386 4.44 -4.01 -10.28
C GLY A 386 5.86 -3.71 -10.80
N HIS A 387 6.41 -4.55 -11.69
CA HIS A 387 7.69 -4.31 -12.34
C HIS A 387 7.67 -3.10 -13.29
N LEU A 388 6.53 -2.78 -13.93
CA LEU A 388 6.39 -1.55 -14.74
C LEU A 388 6.42 -0.32 -13.84
N LEU A 389 5.75 -0.38 -12.68
CA LEU A 389 5.78 0.69 -11.70
C LEU A 389 7.21 0.91 -11.17
N ILE A 390 7.95 -0.16 -10.88
CA ILE A 390 9.35 -0.10 -10.47
C ILE A 390 10.22 0.58 -11.55
N ARG A 391 10.08 0.16 -12.82
CA ARG A 391 10.79 0.79 -13.95
C ARG A 391 10.46 2.28 -14.06
N ALA A 392 9.18 2.65 -13.97
CA ALA A 392 8.75 4.04 -14.05
C ALA A 392 9.29 4.90 -12.89
N VAL A 393 9.29 4.34 -11.67
CA VAL A 393 9.85 5.00 -10.47
C VAL A 393 11.36 5.20 -10.60
N ARG A 394 12.10 4.18 -11.02
CA ARG A 394 13.56 4.29 -11.23
C ARG A 394 13.89 5.29 -12.32
N GLN A 395 13.10 5.34 -13.40
CA GLN A 395 13.24 6.35 -14.45
C GLN A 395 12.95 7.77 -13.93
N ALA A 396 11.96 7.94 -13.04
CA ALA A 396 11.58 9.25 -12.51
C ALA A 396 12.51 9.78 -11.41
N LEU A 397 13.00 8.92 -10.52
CA LEU A 397 13.71 9.29 -9.28
C LEU A 397 15.18 8.86 -9.23
N GLY A 398 15.62 8.04 -10.19
CA GLY A 398 16.95 7.45 -10.21
C GLY A 398 16.99 6.02 -9.63
N PRO A 399 18.08 5.28 -9.89
CA PRO A 399 18.22 3.88 -9.51
C PRO A 399 18.37 3.67 -8.00
N ASP A 400 18.85 4.68 -7.27
CA ASP A 400 19.20 4.57 -5.85
C ASP A 400 18.00 4.72 -4.89
N VAL A 401 16.79 4.98 -5.40
CA VAL A 401 15.61 5.14 -4.55
C VAL A 401 15.22 3.80 -3.92
N LYS A 402 15.01 3.78 -2.60
CA LYS A 402 14.54 2.57 -1.92
C LYS A 402 13.09 2.30 -2.32
N ILE A 403 12.82 1.14 -2.90
CA ILE A 403 11.47 0.70 -3.27
C ILE A 403 11.05 -0.44 -2.36
N VAL A 404 9.80 -0.39 -1.87
CA VAL A 404 9.17 -1.45 -1.08
C VAL A 404 7.86 -1.85 -1.77
N GLY A 405 7.67 -3.13 -2.04
CA GLY A 405 6.53 -3.65 -2.79
C GLY A 405 6.76 -3.69 -4.30
N GLY A 406 5.68 -3.70 -5.09
CA GLY A 406 5.75 -3.89 -6.54
C GLY A 406 5.94 -5.36 -6.98
N THR A 407 5.74 -6.30 -6.05
CA THR A 407 5.67 -7.74 -6.29
C THR A 407 4.27 -8.26 -5.93
N LEU A 408 3.93 -9.52 -6.23
CA LEU A 408 2.68 -10.12 -5.76
C LEU A 408 2.44 -9.99 -4.25
N GLY A 409 3.52 -10.09 -3.45
CA GLY A 409 3.43 -9.92 -1.99
C GLY A 409 3.00 -8.51 -1.57
N SER A 410 3.05 -7.52 -2.47
CA SER A 410 2.66 -6.15 -2.14
C SER A 410 1.14 -5.94 -1.99
N VAL A 411 0.32 -6.92 -2.38
CA VAL A 411 -1.13 -6.91 -2.16
C VAL A 411 -1.51 -6.81 -0.68
N THR A 412 -0.66 -7.32 0.23
CA THR A 412 -0.91 -7.32 1.67
C THR A 412 -0.41 -6.06 2.38
N LEU A 413 0.35 -5.18 1.74
CA LEU A 413 0.99 -4.03 2.42
C LEU A 413 -0.01 -3.15 3.17
N ALA A 414 -1.17 -2.87 2.58
CA ALA A 414 -2.21 -2.10 3.26
C ALA A 414 -2.83 -2.88 4.42
N ALA A 415 -3.06 -4.19 4.26
CA ALA A 415 -3.62 -5.04 5.31
C ALA A 415 -2.65 -5.14 6.51
N GLU A 416 -1.36 -5.33 6.26
CA GLU A 416 -0.31 -5.33 7.27
C GLU A 416 -0.24 -3.99 8.00
N GLY A 417 -0.26 -2.88 7.25
CA GLY A 417 -0.29 -1.55 7.83
C GLY A 417 -1.53 -1.28 8.68
N ALA A 418 -2.71 -1.72 8.22
CA ALA A 418 -3.95 -1.62 8.98
C ALA A 418 -3.91 -2.49 10.25
N ALA A 419 -3.34 -3.69 10.19
CA ALA A 419 -3.13 -4.55 11.35
C ALA A 419 -2.15 -3.93 12.35
N LYS A 420 -1.07 -3.30 11.89
CA LYS A 420 -0.15 -2.54 12.76
C LYS A 420 -0.87 -1.38 13.45
N LEU A 421 -1.67 -0.60 12.70
CA LEU A 421 -2.50 0.45 13.30
C LEU A 421 -3.48 -0.12 14.35
N ALA A 422 -4.08 -1.29 14.09
CA ALA A 422 -5.00 -1.93 15.01
C ALA A 422 -4.28 -2.33 16.29
N LEU A 423 -3.07 -2.89 16.18
CA LEU A 423 -2.22 -3.24 17.32
C LEU A 423 -1.80 -2.01 18.12
N MET A 424 -1.38 -0.93 17.45
CA MET A 424 -1.07 0.34 18.11
C MET A 424 -2.28 0.88 18.87
N ARG A 425 -3.47 0.78 18.27
CA ARG A 425 -4.72 1.21 18.91
C ARG A 425 -5.07 0.34 20.11
N LEU A 426 -4.95 -0.97 19.98
CA LEU A 426 -5.20 -1.91 21.07
C LEU A 426 -4.30 -1.63 22.28
N ARG A 427 -2.99 -1.43 22.05
CA ARG A 427 -2.05 -1.04 23.11
C ARG A 427 -2.45 0.25 23.80
N SER A 428 -2.86 1.27 23.03
CA SER A 428 -3.36 2.53 23.59
C SER A 428 -4.63 2.35 24.42
N TRP A 429 -5.52 1.44 24.00
CA TRP A 429 -6.74 1.12 24.73
C TRP A 429 -6.46 0.37 26.02
N GLU A 430 -5.57 -0.61 25.99
CA GLU A 430 -5.14 -1.33 27.19
C GLU A 430 -4.48 -0.40 28.22
N GLU A 431 -3.69 0.57 27.76
CA GLU A 431 -3.11 1.60 28.63
C GLU A 431 -4.19 2.46 29.28
N VAL A 432 -5.15 2.98 28.51
CA VAL A 432 -6.28 3.77 29.03
C VAL A 432 -7.12 2.95 30.03
N PHE A 433 -7.48 1.72 29.69
CA PHE A 433 -8.24 0.84 30.60
C PHE A 433 -7.47 0.48 31.87
N ARG A 434 -6.14 0.35 31.78
CA ARG A 434 -5.27 0.12 32.95
C ARG A 434 -5.25 1.36 33.85
N GLU A 435 -5.20 2.56 33.27
CA GLU A 435 -5.28 3.82 34.01
C GLU A 435 -6.65 4.04 34.67
N GLU A 436 -7.75 3.72 33.98
CA GLU A 436 -9.10 3.82 34.55
C GLU A 436 -9.31 2.84 35.69
N ARG A 437 -8.93 1.56 35.53
CA ARG A 437 -8.98 0.57 36.61
C ARG A 437 -8.10 0.97 37.80
N MET A 438 -6.92 1.52 37.54
CA MET A 438 -6.06 2.04 38.61
C MET A 438 -6.72 3.22 39.34
N ARG A 439 -7.40 4.11 38.61
CA ARG A 439 -8.13 5.24 39.18
C ARG A 439 -9.31 4.80 40.04
N GLU A 440 -10.09 3.84 39.58
CA GLU A 440 -11.20 3.24 40.34
C GLU A 440 -10.69 2.55 41.61
N PHE A 441 -9.62 1.77 41.50
CA PHE A 441 -8.98 1.12 42.65
C PHE A 441 -8.49 2.14 43.70
N LEU A 442 -7.78 3.18 43.27
CA LEU A 442 -7.32 4.26 44.17
C LEU A 442 -8.48 5.04 44.79
N TRP A 443 -9.59 5.22 44.06
CA TRP A 443 -10.79 5.82 44.59
C TRP A 443 -11.42 4.95 45.69
N SER A 444 -11.55 3.63 45.45
CA SER A 444 -12.07 2.66 46.44
C SER A 444 -11.24 2.62 47.72
N MET A 445 -9.91 2.59 47.61
CA MET A 445 -9.02 2.64 48.78
C MET A 445 -9.20 3.93 49.59
N LYS A 446 -9.43 5.05 48.90
CA LYS A 446 -9.63 6.35 49.56
C LYS A 446 -10.96 6.44 50.29
N THR A 447 -12.01 5.81 49.77
CA THR A 447 -13.31 5.70 50.45
C THR A 447 -13.19 4.80 51.68
N GLU A 448 -12.57 3.62 51.56
CA GLU A 448 -12.37 2.71 52.70
C GLU A 448 -11.53 3.34 53.83
N MET A 449 -10.48 4.10 53.48
CA MET A 449 -9.68 4.83 54.46
C MET A 449 -10.40 6.01 55.13
N LYS A 450 -11.42 6.58 54.48
CA LYS A 450 -12.25 7.62 55.11
C LYS A 450 -13.23 6.99 56.09
N ASP A 451 -13.89 5.92 55.68
CA ASP A 451 -14.90 5.25 56.50
C ASP A 451 -14.25 4.62 57.74
N GLY A 452 -13.08 3.99 57.60
CA GLY A 452 -12.31 3.45 58.73
C GLY A 452 -11.73 4.48 59.69
N LYS A 453 -11.74 5.78 59.34
CA LYS A 453 -11.35 6.87 60.25
C LYS A 453 -12.54 7.46 61.03
N GLU A 454 -13.77 7.18 60.62
CA GLU A 454 -14.97 7.60 61.37
C GLU A 454 -15.37 6.57 62.43
N GLU A 455 -14.87 5.34 62.35
CA GLU A 455 -15.10 4.27 63.34
C GLU A 455 -14.06 4.23 64.49
N LEU A 456 -13.02 5.07 64.44
CA LEU A 456 -11.98 5.23 65.49
C LEU A 456 -12.10 6.61 66.16
#